data_AF-A0A524LGY3-F1
#
_entry.id   AF-A0A524LGY3-F1
#
_cell.length_a   1.000
_cell.length_b   1.000
_cell.length_c   1.000
_cell.angle_alpha   90.00
_cell.angle_beta   90.00
_cell.angle_gamma   90.00
#
_symmetry.space_group_name_H-M   'P 1'
#
loop_
_entity.id
_entity.type
_entity.pdbx_description
1 polymer ?
#
loop_
_entity_poly.entity_id
_entity_poly.type
_entity_poly.pdbx_seq_one_letter_code
_entity_poly.pdbx_strand_id
1 'polypeptide(L)'
;FEDLDVEGMRRFIAEFWKRRDPDPTTEINEYKRMYFESVQYANATFSSSFKEGWRTDQGRVLLIYGKADEIERHPSAMGTQPYEIWIYYSLEGGSRFIFADLTGHGNFELLHSTYRTEIKDANWEQRIGKVRTEFDSPGFDNY
;
A
#
# COMPACT_ATOMS: atom_id res chain seq x y z
N PHE A 1 7.69 -9.07 24.32
CA PHE A 1 7.28 -9.97 23.22
C PHE A 1 8.22 -11.16 23.10
N GLU A 2 9.47 -11.06 23.55
CA GLU A 2 10.26 -12.21 23.99
C GLU A 2 9.55 -12.89 25.18
N ASP A 3 9.50 -14.22 25.19
CA ASP A 3 8.89 -15.12 26.20
C ASP A 3 7.37 -15.40 26.13
N LEU A 4 6.82 -15.65 24.94
CA LEU A 4 5.66 -16.56 24.83
C LEU A 4 6.16 -17.93 24.37
N ASP A 5 5.86 -19.00 25.13
CA ASP A 5 6.06 -20.36 24.66
C ASP A 5 5.13 -20.67 23.47
N VAL A 6 5.38 -21.78 22.77
CA VAL A 6 4.59 -22.17 21.57
C VAL A 6 3.08 -22.23 21.88
N GLU A 7 2.73 -22.62 23.10
CA GLU A 7 1.35 -22.69 23.57
C GLU A 7 0.74 -21.30 23.80
N GLY A 8 1.47 -20.38 24.40
CA GLY A 8 1.11 -18.98 24.56
C GLY A 8 0.90 -18.27 23.23
N MET A 9 1.75 -18.52 22.24
CA MET A 9 1.58 -18.00 20.88
C MET A 9 0.31 -18.55 20.21
N ARG A 10 0.05 -19.87 20.33
CA ARG A 10 -1.17 -20.49 19.79
C ARG A 10 -2.43 -19.88 20.41
N ARG A 11 -2.45 -19.72 21.74
CA ARG A 11 -3.58 -19.09 22.45
C ARG A 11 -3.77 -17.65 22.03
N PHE A 12 -2.68 -16.89 21.90
CA PHE A 12 -2.73 -15.51 21.44
C PHE A 12 -3.35 -15.40 20.04
N ILE A 13 -2.91 -16.22 19.08
CA ILE A 13 -3.45 -16.23 17.72
C ILE A 13 -4.91 -16.67 17.71
N ALA A 14 -5.27 -17.70 18.47
CA ALA A 14 -6.64 -18.18 18.56
C ALA A 14 -7.58 -17.09 19.10
N GLU A 15 -7.20 -16.44 20.20
CA GLU A 15 -7.97 -15.35 20.81
C GLU A 15 -8.02 -14.12 19.90
N PHE A 16 -6.94 -13.82 19.17
CA PHE A 16 -6.91 -12.72 18.20
C PHE A 16 -8.00 -12.86 17.14
N TRP A 17 -8.16 -14.06 16.57
CA TRP A 17 -9.19 -14.33 15.56
C TRP A 17 -10.58 -14.40 16.17
N LYS A 18 -10.74 -15.13 17.28
CA LYS A 18 -12.02 -15.28 17.98
C LYS A 18 -12.66 -13.95 18.34
N ARG A 19 -11.88 -12.96 18.79
CA ARG A 19 -12.38 -11.61 19.11
C ARG A 19 -12.85 -10.80 17.91
N ARG A 20 -12.48 -11.21 16.69
CA ARG A 20 -12.83 -10.55 15.43
C ARG A 20 -13.84 -11.35 14.63
N ASP A 21 -14.41 -12.39 15.20
CA ASP A 21 -15.46 -13.17 14.57
C ASP A 21 -16.75 -12.35 14.48
N PRO A 22 -17.20 -11.96 13.28
CA PRO A 22 -18.44 -11.19 13.14
C PRO A 22 -19.67 -12.02 13.50
N ASP A 23 -19.65 -13.32 13.19
CA ASP A 23 -20.73 -14.25 13.47
C ASP A 23 -20.19 -15.56 14.09
N PRO A 24 -20.12 -15.64 15.42
CA PRO A 24 -19.62 -16.84 16.11
C PRO A 24 -20.56 -18.06 15.98
N THR A 25 -21.72 -17.92 15.32
CA THR A 25 -22.63 -19.05 15.09
C THR A 25 -22.25 -19.89 13.87
N THR A 26 -21.40 -19.36 12.99
CA THR A 26 -20.85 -20.11 11.86
C THR A 26 -19.61 -20.88 12.29
N GLU A 27 -19.28 -21.95 11.55
CA GLU A 27 -18.08 -22.74 11.80
C GLU A 27 -16.80 -21.99 11.38
N ILE A 28 -16.93 -20.96 10.55
CA ILE A 28 -15.82 -20.24 9.94
C ILE A 28 -15.78 -18.80 10.42
N ASN A 29 -14.61 -18.34 10.87
CA ASN A 29 -14.44 -16.93 11.16
C ASN A 29 -14.40 -16.12 9.85
N GLU A 30 -15.45 -15.36 9.53
CA GLU A 30 -15.56 -14.66 8.24
C GLU A 30 -14.49 -13.60 8.08
N TYR A 31 -14.16 -12.89 9.16
CA TYR A 31 -13.11 -11.87 9.16
C TYR A 31 -11.75 -12.49 8.82
N LYS A 32 -11.42 -13.65 9.41
CA LYS A 32 -10.19 -14.39 9.13
C LYS A 32 -10.14 -14.81 7.66
N ARG A 33 -11.25 -15.34 7.11
CA ARG A 33 -11.33 -15.71 5.69
C ARG A 33 -11.07 -14.48 4.80
N MET A 34 -11.78 -13.38 5.02
CA MET A 34 -11.62 -12.14 4.26
C MET A 34 -10.20 -11.56 4.37
N TYR A 35 -9.58 -11.66 5.55
CA TYR A 35 -8.19 -11.25 5.75
C TYR A 35 -7.23 -12.08 4.88
N PHE A 36 -7.34 -13.42 4.90
CA PHE A 36 -6.48 -14.27 4.08
C PHE A 36 -6.75 -14.14 2.57
N GLU A 37 -7.99 -13.87 2.16
CA GLU A 37 -8.32 -13.49 0.78
C GLU A 37 -7.64 -12.17 0.39
N SER A 38 -7.63 -11.19 1.30
CA SER A 38 -6.97 -9.90 1.07
C SER A 38 -5.45 -10.04 1.01
N VAL A 39 -4.84 -10.94 1.80
CA VAL A 39 -3.41 -11.27 1.71
C VAL A 39 -3.07 -11.91 0.36
N GLN A 40 -3.88 -12.86 -0.11
CA GLN A 40 -3.69 -13.48 -1.42
C GLN A 40 -3.82 -12.45 -2.55
N TYR A 41 -4.85 -11.61 -2.48
CA TYR A 41 -5.03 -10.52 -3.44
C TYR A 41 -3.87 -9.53 -3.43
N ALA A 42 -3.39 -9.13 -2.24
CA ALA A 42 -2.24 -8.26 -2.11
C ALA A 42 -1.01 -8.88 -2.77
N ASN A 43 -0.73 -10.16 -2.51
CA ASN A 43 0.39 -10.86 -3.12
C ASN A 43 0.27 -10.99 -4.63
N ALA A 44 -0.94 -11.23 -5.14
CA ALA A 44 -1.17 -11.31 -6.59
C ALA A 44 -1.01 -9.95 -7.29
N THR A 45 -1.34 -8.85 -6.61
CA THR A 45 -1.47 -7.52 -7.24
C THR A 45 -0.24 -6.62 -7.00
N PHE A 46 0.36 -6.67 -5.81
CA PHE A 46 1.34 -5.69 -5.36
C PHE A 46 2.73 -6.29 -5.07
N SER A 47 2.98 -7.54 -5.41
CA SER A 47 4.33 -8.10 -5.24
C SER A 47 5.32 -7.41 -6.18
N SER A 48 6.51 -7.13 -5.67
CA SER A 48 7.65 -6.62 -6.44
C SER A 48 8.80 -7.62 -6.43
N SER A 49 9.88 -7.32 -7.14
CA SER A 49 11.08 -8.16 -7.17
C SER A 49 11.71 -8.40 -5.79
N PHE A 50 11.42 -7.56 -4.80
CA PHE A 50 12.06 -7.59 -3.48
C PHE A 50 11.08 -7.77 -2.31
N LYS A 51 9.77 -7.71 -2.55
CA LYS A 51 8.76 -7.64 -1.49
C LYS A 51 7.48 -8.38 -1.88
N GLU A 52 7.04 -9.26 -1.00
CA GLU A 52 5.70 -9.87 -1.09
C GLU A 52 4.64 -8.77 -1.01
N GLY A 53 3.58 -8.88 -1.79
CA GLY A 53 2.55 -7.84 -1.90
C GLY A 53 1.90 -7.46 -0.57
N TRP A 54 1.65 -8.41 0.33
CA TRP A 54 1.09 -8.09 1.66
C TRP A 54 2.02 -7.22 2.53
N ARG A 55 3.32 -7.16 2.21
CA ARG A 55 4.31 -6.35 2.91
C ARG A 55 4.50 -4.97 2.26
N THR A 56 4.00 -4.71 1.05
CA THR A 56 4.11 -3.38 0.44
C THR A 56 3.19 -2.37 1.13
N ASP A 57 3.40 -1.08 0.87
CA ASP A 57 2.53 -0.05 1.46
C ASP A 57 1.10 -0.14 0.90
N GLN A 58 0.95 -0.44 -0.39
CA GLN A 58 -0.36 -0.75 -1.00
C GLN A 58 -1.02 -1.96 -0.34
N GLY A 59 -0.27 -3.05 -0.12
CA GLY A 59 -0.77 -4.24 0.56
C GLY A 59 -1.18 -3.97 2.01
N ARG A 60 -0.37 -3.19 2.75
CA ARG A 60 -0.70 -2.76 4.11
C ARG A 60 -1.97 -1.93 4.14
N VAL A 61 -2.10 -0.94 3.25
CA VAL A 61 -3.28 -0.08 3.16
C VAL A 61 -4.52 -0.90 2.81
N LEU A 62 -4.42 -1.84 1.87
CA LEU A 62 -5.49 -2.79 1.56
C LEU A 62 -5.91 -3.61 2.79
N LEU A 63 -4.96 -4.17 3.54
CA LEU A 63 -5.26 -5.03 4.69
C LEU A 63 -5.88 -4.27 5.87
N ILE A 64 -5.52 -3.01 6.05
CA ILE A 64 -6.01 -2.17 7.16
C ILE A 64 -7.34 -1.51 6.80
N TYR A 65 -7.46 -0.98 5.58
CA TYR A 65 -8.57 -0.12 5.18
C TYR A 65 -9.51 -0.75 4.15
N GLY A 66 -9.17 -1.92 3.62
CA GLY A 66 -9.92 -2.56 2.53
C GLY A 66 -9.56 -1.98 1.16
N LYS A 67 -10.31 -2.40 0.14
CA LYS A 67 -10.16 -1.89 -1.23
C LYS A 67 -10.55 -0.42 -1.28
N ALA A 68 -9.78 0.37 -2.01
CA ALA A 68 -10.15 1.75 -2.34
C ALA A 68 -11.46 1.75 -3.16
N ASP A 69 -12.24 2.81 -2.99
CA ASP A 69 -13.45 3.04 -3.79
C ASP A 69 -13.06 3.38 -5.23
N GLU A 70 -11.96 4.13 -5.41
CA GLU A 70 -11.40 4.50 -6.70
C GLU A 70 -9.88 4.50 -6.67
N ILE A 71 -9.27 4.12 -7.80
CA ILE A 71 -7.82 4.12 -7.99
C ILE A 71 -7.51 4.87 -9.28
N GLU A 72 -6.95 6.06 -9.15
CA GLU A 72 -6.37 6.81 -10.27
C GLU A 72 -4.94 6.33 -10.52
N ARG A 73 -4.65 5.91 -11.75
CA ARG A 73 -3.33 5.40 -12.13
C ARG A 73 -2.65 6.35 -13.08
N HIS A 74 -1.47 6.80 -12.69
CA HIS A 74 -0.65 7.70 -13.49
C HIS A 74 0.62 6.94 -13.90
N PRO A 75 0.70 6.45 -15.14
CA PRO A 75 1.90 5.80 -15.63
C PRO A 75 3.07 6.80 -15.71
N SER A 76 4.29 6.27 -15.89
CA SER A 76 5.47 7.12 -16.03
C SER A 76 5.32 8.07 -17.22
N ALA A 77 5.63 9.36 -17.02
CA ALA A 77 5.61 10.39 -18.04
C ALA A 77 6.98 11.08 -18.14
N MET A 78 7.17 11.99 -19.11
CA MET A 78 8.48 12.65 -19.36
C MET A 78 9.07 13.34 -18.11
N GLY A 79 8.25 13.80 -17.17
CA GLY A 79 8.71 14.48 -15.96
C GLY A 79 8.42 13.77 -14.64
N THR A 80 7.71 12.65 -14.64
CA THR A 80 7.18 12.04 -13.41
C THR A 80 7.38 10.53 -13.35
N GLN A 81 7.72 10.03 -12.16
CA GLN A 81 7.64 8.62 -11.80
C GLN A 81 6.18 8.15 -11.82
N PRO A 82 5.90 6.86 -12.07
CA PRO A 82 4.55 6.34 -11.98
C PRO A 82 4.02 6.43 -10.54
N TYR A 83 2.75 6.81 -10.40
CA TYR A 83 2.08 6.93 -9.10
C TYR A 83 0.61 6.53 -9.19
N GLU A 84 0.03 6.18 -8.05
CA GLU A 84 -1.39 5.89 -7.89
C GLU A 84 -1.99 6.74 -6.79
N ILE A 85 -3.23 7.18 -6.98
CA ILE A 85 -4.05 7.83 -5.95
C ILE A 85 -5.21 6.91 -5.63
N TRP A 86 -5.25 6.42 -4.39
CA TRP A 86 -6.34 5.60 -3.88
C TRP A 86 -7.28 6.48 -3.08
N ILE A 87 -8.57 6.45 -3.44
CA ILE A 87 -9.61 7.30 -2.87
C ILE A 87 -10.57 6.43 -2.06
N TYR A 88 -10.87 6.89 -0.84
CA TYR A 88 -11.81 6.28 0.07
C TYR A 88 -12.83 7.34 0.50
N TYR A 89 -14.09 7.21 0.07
CA TYR A 89 -15.14 8.18 0.35
C TYR A 89 -15.63 8.15 1.80
N SER A 90 -15.55 6.99 2.44
CA SER A 90 -16.05 6.77 3.80
C SER A 90 -15.02 7.01 4.91
N LEU A 91 -13.72 6.95 4.60
CA LEU A 91 -12.66 7.12 5.60
C LEU A 91 -12.50 8.59 5.98
N GLU A 92 -12.85 8.93 7.22
CA GLU A 92 -12.79 10.29 7.78
C GLU A 92 -13.55 11.36 6.96
N GLY A 93 -14.65 10.97 6.32
CA GLY A 93 -15.41 11.86 5.43
C GLY A 93 -14.74 12.10 4.07
N GLY A 94 -13.75 11.29 3.72
CA GLY A 94 -12.99 11.35 2.48
C GLY A 94 -11.50 11.32 2.77
N SER A 95 -10.83 10.26 2.34
CA SER A 95 -9.37 10.13 2.45
C SER A 95 -8.75 9.69 1.13
N ARG A 96 -7.54 10.18 0.88
CA ARG A 96 -6.71 9.77 -0.25
C ARG A 96 -5.35 9.27 0.23
N PHE A 97 -4.81 8.29 -0.48
CA PHE A 97 -3.47 7.73 -0.27
C PHE A 97 -2.73 7.79 -1.60
N ILE A 98 -1.53 8.36 -1.57
CA ILE A 98 -0.72 8.59 -2.77
C ILE A 98 0.50 7.70 -2.68
N PHE A 99 0.64 6.81 -3.65
CA PHE A 99 1.75 5.88 -3.74
C PHE A 99 2.57 6.15 -5.00
N ALA A 100 3.88 5.97 -4.97
CA ALA A 100 4.71 6.06 -6.16
C ALA A 100 5.83 5.03 -6.17
N ASP A 101 6.16 4.50 -7.34
CA ASP A 101 7.38 3.72 -7.54
C ASP A 101 8.52 4.67 -7.93
N LEU A 102 9.26 5.12 -6.91
CA LEU A 102 10.38 6.04 -7.08
C LEU A 102 11.63 5.35 -7.66
N THR A 103 11.67 4.02 -7.64
CA THR A 103 12.86 3.22 -8.00
C THR A 103 12.75 2.54 -9.37
N GLY A 104 11.54 2.41 -9.91
CA GLY A 104 11.27 1.70 -11.16
C GLY A 104 11.25 0.16 -11.00
N HIS A 105 11.09 -0.35 -9.78
CA HIS A 105 11.08 -1.79 -9.48
C HIS A 105 9.70 -2.34 -9.11
N GLY A 106 8.65 -1.55 -9.29
CA GLY A 106 7.27 -1.90 -8.98
C GLY A 106 6.91 -1.84 -7.49
N ASN A 107 7.81 -1.35 -6.63
CA ASN A 107 7.51 -1.14 -5.21
C ASN A 107 6.98 0.29 -5.00
N PHE A 108 5.65 0.42 -4.97
CA PHE A 108 4.98 1.69 -4.71
C PHE A 108 4.98 2.02 -3.21
N GLU A 109 5.69 3.08 -2.85
CA GLU A 109 5.79 3.58 -1.47
C GLU A 109 4.72 4.63 -1.20
N LEU A 110 4.14 4.63 0.00
CA LEU A 110 3.17 5.64 0.42
C LEU A 110 3.90 6.97 0.67
N LEU A 111 3.65 7.97 -0.18
CA LEU A 111 4.25 9.29 -0.07
C LEU A 111 3.41 10.25 0.77
N HIS A 112 2.08 10.21 0.61
CA HIS A 112 1.15 11.11 1.29
C HIS A 112 -0.19 10.42 1.55
N SER A 113 -0.84 10.77 2.66
CA SER A 113 -2.23 10.46 2.92
C SER A 113 -2.91 11.62 3.63
N THR A 114 -4.20 11.81 3.36
CA THR A 114 -5.01 12.76 4.15
C THR A 114 -5.55 12.14 5.44
N TYR A 115 -5.53 10.81 5.56
CA TYR A 115 -5.97 10.09 6.75
C TYR A 115 -5.09 10.45 7.94
N ARG A 116 -5.69 10.74 9.10
CA ARG A 116 -5.00 11.45 10.19
C ARG A 116 -3.77 10.74 10.77
N THR A 117 -3.72 9.41 10.74
CA THR A 117 -2.65 8.60 11.35
C THR A 117 -1.57 8.17 10.35
N GLU A 118 -1.65 8.62 9.11
CA GLU A 118 -0.75 8.22 8.03
C GLU A 118 0.25 9.34 7.70
N ILE A 119 1.27 9.02 6.91
CA ILE A 119 2.29 9.99 6.50
C ILE A 119 1.66 11.18 5.75
N LYS A 120 2.05 12.40 6.13
CA LYS A 120 1.60 13.64 5.51
C LYS A 120 2.78 14.39 4.93
N ASP A 121 2.97 14.25 3.63
CA ASP A 121 3.97 15.00 2.88
C ASP A 121 3.29 15.95 1.88
N ALA A 122 3.28 17.26 2.15
CA ALA A 122 2.68 18.24 1.24
C ALA A 122 3.49 18.42 -0.05
N ASN A 123 4.75 17.94 -0.08
CA ASN A 123 5.65 18.07 -1.23
C ASN A 123 5.77 16.76 -2.01
N TRP A 124 4.86 15.80 -1.84
CA TRP A 124 4.93 14.50 -2.51
C TRP A 124 5.01 14.63 -4.05
N GLU A 125 4.40 15.66 -4.64
CA GLU A 125 4.49 15.94 -6.08
C GLU A 125 5.92 16.22 -6.53
N GLN A 126 6.74 16.88 -5.69
CA GLN A 126 8.15 17.11 -5.99
C GLN A 126 8.95 15.81 -5.92
N ARG A 127 8.55 14.87 -5.06
CA ARG A 127 9.23 13.57 -4.89
C ARG A 127 9.04 12.66 -6.10
N ILE A 128 7.90 12.76 -6.81
CA ILE A 128 7.68 12.01 -8.05
C ILE A 128 8.30 12.66 -9.27
N GLY A 129 8.80 13.90 -9.16
CA GLY A 129 9.54 14.56 -10.23
C GLY A 129 10.79 13.76 -10.59
N LYS A 130 10.97 13.44 -11.88
CA LYS A 130 12.23 12.88 -12.36
C LYS A 130 13.29 13.97 -12.18
N VAL A 131 14.33 13.69 -11.38
CA VAL A 131 15.51 14.55 -11.34
C VAL A 131 16.00 14.66 -12.78
N ARG A 132 16.03 15.88 -13.31
CA ARG A 132 16.55 16.16 -14.64
C ARG A 132 18.02 15.73 -14.62
N THR A 133 18.30 14.53 -15.14
CA THR A 133 19.69 14.10 -15.33
C THR A 133 20.29 15.10 -16.32
N GLU A 134 21.38 15.76 -15.95
CA GLU A 134 22.09 16.78 -16.74
C GLU A 134 22.57 16.29 -18.14
N PHE A 135 22.25 15.04 -18.51
CA PHE A 135 22.52 14.44 -19.81
C PHE A 135 21.56 14.84 -20.94
N ASP A 136 20.44 15.52 -20.64
CA ASP A 136 19.60 16.16 -21.67
C ASP A 136 20.15 17.57 -21.99
N SER A 137 21.40 17.65 -22.43
CA SER A 137 21.95 18.89 -22.97
C SER A 137 21.38 19.15 -24.37
N PRO A 138 20.76 20.33 -24.63
CA PRO A 138 20.42 20.73 -25.97
C PRO A 138 21.69 21.22 -26.70
N GLY A 139 21.98 20.64 -27.86
CA GLY A 139 22.87 21.26 -28.84
C GLY A 139 24.07 20.42 -29.26
N PHE A 140 23.90 19.71 -30.37
CA PHE A 140 24.94 19.66 -31.40
C PHE A 140 24.30 20.11 -32.72
N ASP A 141 24.15 21.42 -32.85
CA ASP A 141 24.20 22.07 -34.16
C ASP A 141 25.55 22.79 -34.28
N ASN A 142 26.12 22.71 -35.48
CA ASN A 142 27.43 23.20 -35.97
C ASN A 142 28.57 22.17 -35.76
N TYR A 143 29.17 21.57 -36.78
CA TYR A 143 29.47 21.99 -38.17
C TYR A 143 29.37 20.83 -39.17
#